data_AF-A0A7S0LJZ3-F1
#
_entry.id   AF-A0A7S0LJZ3-F1
#
_cell.length_a   1.000
_cell.length_b   1.000
_cell.length_c   1.000
_cell.angle_alpha   90.00
_cell.angle_beta   90.00
_cell.angle_gamma   90.00
#
_symmetry.space_group_name_H-M   'P 1'
#
loop_
_entity.id
_entity.type
_entity.pdbx_description
1 polymer ?
#
loop_
_entity_poly.entity_id
_entity_poly.type
_entity_poly.pdbx_seq_one_letter_code
_entity_poly.pdbx_strand_id
1 'polypeptide(L)'
;MAALSAREEAQLLAWRADEEARWRERLKAREADILACSSREWRALEAKRADALTKQKRIISAIESELKRRLHEMERRQSELRQAEEELASRREAYELHAQRQAGQLQVEGEREAAQLRAELTAAQTKLAVSEGRASFFTERLKAVEAQEARQEEQAAQSREAQTIASAQAISLRAEAEELKGSIERHRRECSEASSTAEERKHQALSARRHLAQFKSSTLAKEQARMRQLLRQQQQQQLAAQQQLRSPPAAQFEARTQVQPPPRQAETFAGPPAGAVRSTGAEVERLRLTRDGLLKSGVYGEDDRVPVMLAEKISRLTRSALTGT
;
A
#
# COMPACT_ATOMS: atom_id res chain seq x y z
N MET A 1 158.11 110.04 49.33
CA MET A 1 157.29 109.05 50.07
C MET A 1 155.80 109.16 49.69
N ALA A 2 155.01 110.04 50.32
CA ALA A 2 153.53 110.03 50.24
C ALA A 2 152.90 110.08 48.82
N ALA A 3 153.59 110.61 47.80
CA ALA A 3 153.08 110.65 46.42
C ALA A 3 153.06 109.27 45.70
N LEU A 4 153.71 108.23 46.26
CA LEU A 4 153.72 106.89 45.68
C LEU A 4 152.46 106.08 46.07
N SER A 5 152.06 106.10 47.35
CA SER A 5 150.87 105.37 47.82
C SER A 5 149.58 105.87 47.14
N ALA A 6 149.43 107.19 46.98
CA ALA A 6 148.27 107.76 46.26
C ALA A 6 148.18 107.31 44.79
N ARG A 7 149.33 106.99 44.15
CA ARG A 7 149.37 106.45 42.78
C ARG A 7 148.98 104.97 42.77
N GLU A 8 149.45 104.20 43.74
CA GLU A 8 149.13 102.77 43.91
C GLU A 8 147.64 102.58 44.25
N GLU A 9 147.09 103.42 45.14
CA GLU A 9 145.65 103.49 45.46
C GLU A 9 144.81 103.79 44.22
N ALA A 10 145.19 104.80 43.43
CA ALA A 10 144.49 105.13 42.18
C ALA A 10 144.54 103.98 41.15
N GLN A 11 145.66 103.27 41.05
CA GLN A 11 145.80 102.09 40.18
C GLN A 11 144.94 100.91 40.66
N LEU A 12 144.86 100.68 41.98
CA LEU A 12 143.99 99.65 42.57
C LEU A 12 142.50 99.98 42.38
N LEU A 13 142.11 101.25 42.48
CA LEU A 13 140.73 101.69 42.21
C LEU A 13 140.35 101.55 40.74
N ALA A 14 141.25 101.90 39.81
CA ALA A 14 141.04 101.69 38.38
C ALA A 14 140.89 100.18 38.05
N TRP A 15 141.79 99.33 38.57
CA TRP A 15 141.72 97.89 38.36
C TRP A 15 140.43 97.26 38.94
N ARG A 16 139.95 97.73 40.10
CA ARG A 16 138.66 97.30 40.65
C ARG A 16 137.48 97.71 39.76
N ALA A 17 137.49 98.95 39.24
CA ALA A 17 136.45 99.41 38.32
C ALA A 17 136.42 98.58 37.03
N ASP A 18 137.59 98.23 36.48
CA ASP A 18 137.72 97.37 35.29
C ASP A 18 137.21 95.95 35.54
N GLU A 19 137.56 95.30 36.66
CA GLU A 19 137.03 93.95 36.98
C GLU A 19 135.55 93.98 37.36
N GLU A 20 135.05 95.03 38.03
CA GLU A 20 133.61 95.21 38.25
C GLU A 20 132.86 95.40 36.92
N ALA A 21 133.41 96.15 35.97
CA ALA A 21 132.84 96.29 34.62
C ALA A 21 132.80 94.92 33.92
N ARG A 22 133.94 94.22 33.83
CA ARG A 22 134.05 92.87 33.25
C ARG A 22 133.12 91.86 33.93
N TRP A 23 132.92 91.97 35.24
CA TRP A 23 131.99 91.09 35.97
C TRP A 23 130.53 91.43 35.65
N ARG A 24 130.15 92.71 35.62
CA ARG A 24 128.81 93.16 35.21
C ARG A 24 128.49 92.81 33.75
N GLU A 25 129.47 92.87 32.86
CA GLU A 25 129.34 92.43 31.46
C GLU A 25 129.14 90.91 31.36
N ARG A 26 129.97 90.11 32.05
CA ARG A 26 129.80 88.65 32.14
C ARG A 26 128.45 88.25 32.73
N LEU A 27 127.96 88.99 33.73
CA LEU A 27 126.64 88.77 34.33
C LEU A 27 125.52 89.06 33.31
N LYS A 28 125.52 90.24 32.68
CA LYS A 28 124.54 90.62 31.65
C LYS A 28 124.51 89.66 30.46
N ALA A 29 125.69 89.20 30.01
CA ALA A 29 125.78 88.20 28.95
C ALA A 29 125.10 86.89 29.37
N ARG A 30 125.39 86.39 30.58
CA ARG A 30 124.77 85.17 31.12
C ARG A 30 123.27 85.32 31.35
N GLU A 31 122.79 86.49 31.79
CA GLU A 31 121.36 86.81 31.90
C GLU A 31 120.69 86.80 30.53
N ALA A 32 121.30 87.42 29.52
CA ALA A 32 120.82 87.40 28.14
C ALA A 32 120.78 85.98 27.55
N ASP A 33 121.79 85.15 27.81
CA ASP A 33 121.83 83.74 27.39
C ASP A 33 120.71 82.91 28.06
N ILE A 34 120.48 83.08 29.37
CA ILE A 34 119.40 82.40 30.09
C ILE A 34 118.01 82.83 29.56
N LEU A 35 117.83 84.12 29.30
CA LEU A 35 116.59 84.65 28.69
C LEU A 35 116.42 84.18 27.24
N ALA A 36 117.50 84.06 26.46
CA ALA A 36 117.47 83.56 25.10
C ALA A 36 117.15 82.05 25.05
N CYS A 37 117.75 81.24 25.92
CA CYS A 37 117.48 79.80 26.02
C CYS A 37 116.04 79.53 26.46
N SER A 38 115.59 80.13 27.57
CA SER A 38 114.20 79.99 28.02
C SER A 38 113.19 80.50 26.98
N SER A 39 113.48 81.60 26.27
CA SER A 39 112.64 82.07 25.16
C SER A 39 112.56 81.09 23.98
N ARG A 40 113.63 80.34 23.69
CA ARG A 40 113.63 79.28 22.68
C ARG A 40 112.80 78.07 23.15
N GLU A 41 112.95 77.68 24.41
CA GLU A 41 112.19 76.58 25.02
C GLU A 41 110.69 76.88 25.05
N TRP A 42 110.28 78.06 25.50
CA TRP A 42 108.87 78.49 25.48
C TRP A 42 108.27 78.45 24.07
N ARG A 43 108.95 79.03 23.07
CA ARG A 43 108.49 78.96 21.66
C ARG A 43 108.39 77.52 21.14
N ALA A 44 109.31 76.64 21.53
CA ALA A 44 109.27 75.23 21.16
C ALA A 44 108.11 74.46 21.84
N LEU A 45 107.75 74.83 23.08
CA LEU A 45 106.57 74.28 23.78
C LEU A 45 105.26 74.83 23.19
N GLU A 46 105.20 76.11 22.85
CA GLU A 46 104.07 76.74 22.17
C GLU A 46 103.82 76.12 20.78
N ALA A 47 104.87 75.92 19.99
CA ALA A 47 104.78 75.24 18.69
C ALA A 47 104.25 73.80 18.86
N LYS A 48 104.81 73.01 19.79
CA LYS A 48 104.30 71.65 20.10
C LYS A 48 102.83 71.66 20.55
N ARG A 49 102.41 72.67 21.32
CA ARG A 49 101.01 72.84 21.76
C ARG A 49 100.09 73.20 20.60
N ALA A 50 100.53 74.08 19.68
CA ALA A 50 99.79 74.43 18.47
C ALA A 50 99.65 73.22 17.52
N ASP A 51 100.70 72.42 17.35
CA ASP A 51 100.67 71.17 16.59
C ASP A 51 99.72 70.14 17.21
N ALA A 52 99.71 70.00 18.54
CA ALA A 52 98.77 69.13 19.24
C ALA A 52 97.31 69.58 19.03
N LEU A 53 97.03 70.88 19.19
CA LEU A 53 95.71 71.46 19.01
C LEU A 53 95.22 71.39 17.56
N THR A 54 96.08 71.58 16.56
CA THR A 54 95.71 71.43 15.14
C THR A 54 95.46 69.97 14.77
N LYS A 55 96.24 69.01 15.30
CA LYS A 55 95.97 67.58 15.17
C LYS A 55 94.62 67.20 15.80
N GLN A 56 94.34 67.65 17.02
CA GLN A 56 93.04 67.44 17.67
C GLN A 56 91.87 68.03 16.87
N LYS A 57 91.98 69.28 16.38
CA LYS A 57 90.94 69.91 15.53
C LYS A 57 90.69 69.12 14.24
N ARG A 58 91.72 68.58 13.59
CA ARG A 58 91.57 67.72 12.40
C ARG A 58 90.85 66.41 12.73
N ILE A 59 91.19 65.76 13.85
CA ILE A 59 90.52 64.53 14.31
C ILE A 59 89.05 64.79 14.63
N ILE A 60 88.73 65.86 15.36
CA ILE A 60 87.35 66.26 15.70
C ILE A 60 86.56 66.55 14.41
N SER A 61 87.10 67.34 13.49
CA SER A 61 86.44 67.65 12.22
C SER A 61 86.18 66.41 11.35
N ALA A 62 87.11 65.44 11.34
CA ALA A 62 86.91 64.15 10.68
C ALA A 62 85.77 63.36 11.32
N ILE A 63 85.73 63.26 12.66
CA ILE A 63 84.66 62.60 13.41
C ILE A 63 83.30 63.28 13.16
N GLU A 64 83.23 64.61 13.19
CA GLU A 64 82.01 65.35 12.86
C GLU A 64 81.52 65.06 11.44
N SER A 65 82.43 64.96 10.46
CA SER A 65 82.06 64.65 9.07
C SER A 65 81.51 63.24 8.92
N GLU A 66 82.10 62.26 9.63
CA GLU A 66 81.64 60.87 9.65
C GLU A 66 80.31 60.71 10.40
N LEU A 67 80.11 61.43 11.50
CA LEU A 67 78.83 61.46 12.22
C LEU A 67 77.72 62.07 11.36
N LYS A 68 77.98 63.19 10.66
CA LYS A 68 77.03 63.79 9.70
C LYS A 68 76.69 62.81 8.57
N ARG A 69 77.68 62.12 8.01
CA ARG A 69 77.50 61.09 6.98
C ARG A 69 76.61 59.94 7.46
N ARG A 70 76.88 59.40 8.65
CA ARG A 70 76.09 58.30 9.26
C ARG A 70 74.68 58.73 9.64
N LEU A 71 74.51 59.95 10.17
CA LEU A 71 73.20 60.49 10.50
C LEU A 71 72.33 60.59 9.25
N HIS A 72 72.86 61.15 8.16
CA HIS A 72 72.13 61.24 6.89
C HIS A 72 71.85 59.86 6.26
N GLU A 73 72.77 58.90 6.40
CA GLU A 73 72.53 57.51 5.98
C GLU A 73 71.41 56.85 6.79
N MET A 74 71.31 57.11 8.09
CA MET A 74 70.24 56.60 8.95
C MET A 74 68.89 57.28 8.68
N GLU A 75 68.86 58.60 8.44
CA GLU A 75 67.66 59.33 7.98
C GLU A 75 67.15 58.73 6.67
N ARG A 76 68.04 58.52 5.70
CA ARG A 76 67.72 57.90 4.41
C ARG A 76 67.13 56.50 4.60
N ARG A 77 67.81 55.62 5.33
CA ARG A 77 67.31 54.26 5.63
C ARG A 77 65.95 54.28 6.36
N GLN A 78 65.71 55.26 7.23
CA GLN A 78 64.41 55.42 7.89
C GLN A 78 63.31 55.84 6.90
N SER A 79 63.63 56.68 5.91
CA SER A 79 62.68 57.05 4.86
C SER A 79 62.38 55.88 3.91
N GLU A 80 63.39 55.09 3.54
CA GLU A 80 63.27 53.88 2.72
C GLU A 80 62.44 52.80 3.45
N LEU A 81 62.62 52.65 4.77
CA LEU A 81 61.80 51.74 5.59
C LEU A 81 60.33 52.17 5.67
N ARG A 82 60.03 53.46 5.88
CA ARG A 82 58.64 53.95 5.91
C ARG A 82 57.92 53.73 4.58
N GLN A 83 58.60 53.99 3.47
CA GLN A 83 58.06 53.71 2.13
C GLN A 83 57.79 52.21 1.94
N ALA A 84 58.68 51.33 2.40
CA ALA A 84 58.45 49.89 2.38
C ALA A 84 57.28 49.46 3.31
N GLU A 85 57.08 50.11 4.45
CA GLU A 85 55.94 49.86 5.34
C GLU A 85 54.61 50.31 4.70
N GLU A 86 54.57 51.47 4.03
CA GLU A 86 53.44 51.98 3.26
C GLU A 86 53.10 51.09 2.03
N GLU A 87 54.12 50.61 1.32
CA GLU A 87 53.96 49.61 0.25
C GLU A 87 53.43 48.26 0.78
N LEU A 88 53.90 47.81 1.96
CA LEU A 88 53.39 46.57 2.56
C LEU A 88 51.96 46.72 3.08
N ALA A 89 51.58 47.88 3.61
CA ALA A 89 50.21 48.16 4.03
C ALA A 89 49.25 48.16 2.83
N SER A 90 49.53 48.96 1.81
CA SER A 90 48.70 49.04 0.59
C SER A 90 48.61 47.72 -0.17
N ARG A 91 49.68 46.90 -0.18
CA ARG A 91 49.62 45.52 -0.72
C ARG A 91 48.72 44.61 0.12
N ARG A 92 48.74 44.69 1.45
CA ARG A 92 47.83 43.91 2.33
C ARG A 92 46.38 44.27 2.07
N GLU A 93 46.05 45.56 2.06
CA GLU A 93 44.70 46.06 1.73
C GLU A 93 44.23 45.56 0.36
N ALA A 94 45.10 45.58 -0.65
CA ALA A 94 44.78 45.05 -1.98
C ALA A 94 44.52 43.53 -1.99
N TYR A 95 45.32 42.74 -1.25
CA TYR A 95 45.10 41.30 -1.11
C TYR A 95 43.84 40.96 -0.30
N GLU A 96 43.55 41.69 0.77
CA GLU A 96 42.33 41.52 1.56
C GLU A 96 41.08 41.85 0.74
N LEU A 97 41.10 42.96 -0.01
CA LEU A 97 40.03 43.34 -0.93
C LEU A 97 39.85 42.30 -2.06
N HIS A 98 40.94 41.73 -2.58
CA HIS A 98 40.89 40.66 -3.58
C HIS A 98 40.28 39.37 -3.00
N ALA A 99 40.71 38.95 -1.81
CA ALA A 99 40.19 37.78 -1.12
C ALA A 99 38.70 37.93 -0.77
N GLN A 100 38.27 39.11 -0.30
CA GLN A 100 36.85 39.42 -0.07
C GLN A 100 36.02 39.32 -1.36
N ARG A 101 36.53 39.84 -2.48
CA ARG A 101 35.86 39.73 -3.79
C ARG A 101 35.74 38.28 -4.27
N GLN A 102 36.81 37.49 -4.14
CA GLN A 102 36.78 36.06 -4.50
C GLN A 102 35.84 35.26 -3.59
N ALA A 103 35.85 35.51 -2.28
CA ALA A 103 34.93 34.86 -1.34
C ALA A 103 33.46 35.20 -1.67
N GLY A 104 33.16 36.46 -1.99
CA GLY A 104 31.82 36.89 -2.42
C GLY A 104 31.40 36.29 -3.77
N GLN A 105 32.32 36.13 -4.72
CA GLN A 105 32.06 35.44 -5.99
C GLN A 105 31.71 33.96 -5.75
N LEU A 106 32.53 33.23 -4.98
CA LEU A 106 32.29 31.83 -4.64
C LEU A 106 31.00 31.62 -3.84
N GLN A 107 30.62 32.57 -2.98
CA GLN A 107 29.31 32.56 -2.30
C GLN A 107 28.16 32.69 -3.29
N VAL A 108 28.20 33.67 -4.20
CA VAL A 108 27.16 33.89 -5.23
C VAL A 108 27.08 32.71 -6.21
N GLU A 109 28.20 32.08 -6.55
CA GLU A 109 28.24 30.88 -7.39
C GLU A 109 27.63 29.68 -6.66
N GLY A 110 28.04 29.40 -5.42
CA GLY A 110 27.47 28.33 -4.59
C GLY A 110 25.97 28.52 -4.27
N GLU A 111 25.50 29.76 -4.09
CA GLU A 111 24.07 30.07 -3.95
C GLU A 111 23.28 29.78 -5.24
N ARG A 112 23.86 30.08 -6.42
CA ARG A 112 23.25 29.78 -7.72
C ARG A 112 23.19 28.27 -7.97
N GLU A 113 24.26 27.54 -7.71
CA GLU A 113 24.28 26.07 -7.81
C GLU A 113 23.27 25.44 -6.84
N ALA A 114 23.24 25.89 -5.58
CA ALA A 114 22.25 25.42 -4.60
C ALA A 114 20.80 25.75 -5.01
N ALA A 115 20.56 26.89 -5.65
CA ALA A 115 19.24 27.23 -6.20
C ALA A 115 18.86 26.36 -7.40
N GLN A 116 19.80 26.08 -8.31
CA GLN A 116 19.61 25.16 -9.44
C GLN A 116 19.32 23.74 -8.95
N LEU A 117 20.11 23.18 -8.05
CA LEU A 117 19.91 21.85 -7.48
C LEU A 117 18.58 21.73 -6.72
N ARG A 118 18.09 22.80 -6.06
CA ARG A 118 16.74 22.85 -5.46
C ARG A 118 15.64 22.86 -6.52
N ALA A 119 15.82 23.58 -7.62
CA ALA A 119 14.90 23.56 -8.76
C ALA A 119 14.87 22.20 -9.47
N GLU A 120 16.01 21.53 -9.61
CA GLU A 120 16.11 20.18 -10.17
C GLU A 120 15.47 19.14 -9.24
N LEU A 121 15.73 19.21 -7.93
CA LEU A 121 15.12 18.34 -6.94
C LEU A 121 13.59 18.47 -6.92
N THR A 122 13.05 19.70 -6.96
CA THR A 122 11.60 19.93 -7.01
C THR A 122 11.00 19.52 -8.36
N ALA A 123 11.73 19.69 -9.48
CA ALA A 123 11.35 19.14 -10.78
C ALA A 123 11.37 17.60 -10.82
N ALA A 124 12.27 16.94 -10.07
CA ALA A 124 12.31 15.49 -9.92
C ALA A 124 11.17 14.98 -9.04
N GLN A 125 10.91 15.63 -7.90
CA GLN A 125 9.81 15.31 -6.99
C GLN A 125 8.43 15.47 -7.66
N THR A 126 8.23 16.54 -8.43
CA THR A 126 6.97 16.73 -9.19
C THR A 126 6.82 15.70 -10.32
N LYS A 127 7.89 15.33 -11.03
CA LYS A 127 7.87 14.21 -12.00
C LYS A 127 7.53 12.88 -11.31
N LEU A 128 8.11 12.60 -10.14
CA LEU A 128 7.83 11.41 -9.35
C LEU A 128 6.35 11.36 -8.94
N ALA A 129 5.83 12.40 -8.29
CA ALA A 129 4.43 12.48 -7.88
C ALA A 129 3.44 12.35 -9.06
N VAL A 130 3.77 12.90 -10.24
CA VAL A 130 2.98 12.70 -11.47
C VAL A 130 3.04 11.25 -11.97
N SER A 131 4.18 10.56 -11.82
CA SER A 131 4.29 9.14 -12.17
C SER A 131 3.54 8.24 -11.19
N GLU A 132 3.61 8.53 -9.89
CA GLU A 132 2.89 7.83 -8.83
C GLU A 132 1.37 8.03 -8.95
N GLY A 133 0.91 9.26 -9.19
CA GLY A 133 -0.50 9.57 -9.44
C GLY A 133 -1.05 8.97 -10.74
N ARG A 134 -0.20 8.70 -11.73
CA ARG A 134 -0.57 7.89 -12.91
C ARG A 134 -0.64 6.41 -12.56
N ALA A 135 0.32 5.89 -11.80
CA ALA A 135 0.33 4.49 -11.38
C ALA A 135 -0.90 4.15 -10.52
N SER A 136 -1.25 4.98 -9.53
CA SER A 136 -2.46 4.80 -8.72
C SER A 136 -3.72 4.78 -9.59
N PHE A 137 -3.90 5.77 -10.47
CA PHE A 137 -5.01 5.82 -11.42
C PHE A 137 -5.12 4.56 -12.29
N PHE A 138 -3.99 4.03 -12.79
CA PHE A 138 -4.02 2.76 -13.53
C PHE A 138 -4.38 1.57 -12.64
N THR A 139 -3.91 1.48 -11.38
CA THR A 139 -4.33 0.40 -10.47
C THR A 139 -5.79 0.49 -10.06
N GLU A 140 -6.35 1.69 -9.89
CA GLU A 140 -7.77 1.90 -9.62
C GLU A 140 -8.62 1.54 -10.84
N ARG A 141 -8.17 1.93 -12.04
CA ARG A 141 -8.83 1.57 -13.29
C ARG A 141 -8.79 0.06 -13.56
N LEU A 142 -7.68 -0.63 -13.25
CA LEU A 142 -7.60 -2.08 -13.35
C LEU A 142 -8.59 -2.74 -12.39
N LYS A 143 -8.60 -2.37 -11.11
CA LYS A 143 -9.59 -2.86 -10.12
C LYS A 143 -11.04 -2.59 -10.54
N ALA A 144 -11.31 -1.47 -11.19
CA ALA A 144 -12.63 -1.15 -11.72
C ALA A 144 -13.03 -2.02 -12.93
N VAL A 145 -12.07 -2.40 -13.78
CA VAL A 145 -12.27 -3.36 -14.88
C VAL A 145 -12.46 -4.77 -14.32
N GLU A 146 -11.58 -5.24 -13.43
CA GLU A 146 -11.69 -6.53 -12.73
C GLU A 146 -13.06 -6.67 -12.04
N ALA A 147 -13.53 -5.63 -11.34
CA ALA A 147 -14.85 -5.59 -10.71
C ALA A 147 -16.02 -5.49 -11.71
N GLN A 148 -15.80 -5.01 -12.94
CA GLN A 148 -16.79 -5.03 -14.01
C GLN A 148 -16.86 -6.42 -14.68
N GLU A 149 -15.71 -7.04 -14.92
CA GLU A 149 -15.58 -8.39 -15.47
C GLU A 149 -16.20 -9.41 -14.50
N ALA A 150 -15.89 -9.33 -13.21
CA ALA A 150 -16.53 -10.17 -12.18
C ALA A 150 -18.07 -10.05 -12.17
N ARG A 151 -18.61 -8.82 -12.33
CA ARG A 151 -20.08 -8.62 -12.45
C ARG A 151 -20.65 -9.20 -13.75
N GLN A 152 -19.90 -9.17 -14.84
CA GLN A 152 -20.30 -9.80 -16.10
C GLN A 152 -20.23 -11.33 -16.01
N GLU A 153 -19.26 -11.90 -15.29
CA GLU A 153 -19.19 -13.33 -14.98
C GLU A 153 -20.31 -13.77 -14.04
N GLU A 154 -20.65 -12.98 -13.01
CA GLU A 154 -21.84 -13.21 -12.16
C GLU A 154 -23.13 -13.18 -12.98
N GLN A 155 -23.32 -12.21 -13.88
CA GLN A 155 -24.47 -12.16 -14.78
C GLN A 155 -24.47 -13.31 -15.80
N ALA A 156 -23.31 -13.75 -16.28
CA ALA A 156 -23.18 -14.92 -17.15
C ALA A 156 -23.47 -16.23 -16.38
N ALA A 157 -23.11 -16.33 -15.11
CA ALA A 157 -23.43 -17.45 -14.24
C ALA A 157 -24.93 -17.49 -13.93
N GLN A 158 -25.52 -16.37 -13.51
CA GLN A 158 -26.96 -16.23 -13.24
C GLN A 158 -27.81 -16.51 -14.48
N SER A 159 -27.40 -16.03 -15.66
CA SER A 159 -28.12 -16.32 -16.92
C SER A 159 -27.98 -17.77 -17.36
N ARG A 160 -26.81 -18.40 -17.18
CA ARG A 160 -26.64 -19.86 -17.37
C ARG A 160 -27.52 -20.65 -16.39
N GLU A 161 -27.56 -20.27 -15.12
CA GLU A 161 -28.39 -20.94 -14.10
C GLU A 161 -29.89 -20.75 -14.38
N ALA A 162 -30.34 -19.54 -14.70
CA ALA A 162 -31.71 -19.29 -15.14
C ALA A 162 -32.05 -20.09 -16.41
N GLN A 163 -31.11 -20.25 -17.34
CA GLN A 163 -31.30 -21.06 -18.55
C GLN A 163 -31.33 -22.57 -18.26
N THR A 164 -30.55 -23.09 -17.30
CA THR A 164 -30.66 -24.50 -16.88
C THR A 164 -31.98 -24.74 -16.14
N ILE A 165 -32.40 -23.86 -15.22
CA ILE A 165 -33.70 -23.92 -14.54
C ILE A 165 -34.86 -23.88 -15.55
N ALA A 166 -34.85 -22.93 -16.49
CA ALA A 166 -35.86 -22.86 -17.55
C ALA A 166 -35.85 -24.10 -18.46
N SER A 167 -34.68 -24.68 -18.73
CA SER A 167 -34.59 -25.94 -19.49
C SER A 167 -35.17 -27.13 -18.72
N ALA A 168 -34.93 -27.21 -17.40
CA ALA A 168 -35.47 -28.26 -16.53
C ALA A 168 -37.01 -28.14 -16.41
N GLN A 169 -37.53 -26.92 -16.25
CA GLN A 169 -38.97 -26.63 -16.28
C GLN A 169 -39.58 -26.96 -17.65
N ALA A 170 -38.89 -26.64 -18.75
CA ALA A 170 -39.35 -27.02 -20.10
C ALA A 170 -39.33 -28.54 -20.32
N ILE A 171 -38.47 -29.29 -19.63
CA ILE A 171 -38.46 -30.76 -19.64
C ILE A 171 -39.60 -31.32 -18.78
N SER A 172 -39.85 -30.80 -17.58
CA SER A 172 -40.97 -31.27 -16.73
C SER A 172 -42.32 -30.98 -17.38
N LEU A 173 -42.55 -29.77 -17.89
CA LEU A 173 -43.77 -29.39 -18.61
C LEU A 173 -43.99 -30.22 -19.89
N ARG A 174 -42.93 -30.70 -20.54
CA ARG A 174 -43.04 -31.66 -21.67
C ARG A 174 -43.43 -33.07 -21.20
N ALA A 175 -42.90 -33.53 -20.07
CA ALA A 175 -43.29 -34.81 -19.49
C ALA A 175 -44.76 -34.79 -19.02
N GLU A 176 -45.18 -33.73 -18.33
CA GLU A 176 -46.57 -33.48 -17.92
C GLU A 176 -47.51 -33.41 -19.14
N ALA A 177 -47.10 -32.74 -20.23
CA ALA A 177 -47.89 -32.66 -21.45
C ALA A 177 -48.07 -34.02 -22.15
N GLU A 178 -47.03 -34.87 -22.20
CA GLU A 178 -47.13 -36.23 -22.74
C GLU A 178 -47.92 -37.17 -21.81
N GLU A 179 -47.84 -37.01 -20.49
CA GLU A 179 -48.69 -37.75 -19.54
C GLU A 179 -50.17 -37.37 -19.68
N LEU A 180 -50.48 -36.07 -19.74
CA LEU A 180 -51.83 -35.56 -19.98
C LEU A 180 -52.39 -36.05 -21.32
N LYS A 181 -51.58 -36.03 -22.38
CA LYS A 181 -51.92 -36.58 -23.70
C LYS A 181 -52.20 -38.09 -23.64
N GLY A 182 -51.36 -38.85 -22.92
CA GLY A 182 -51.59 -40.27 -22.65
C GLY A 182 -52.81 -40.55 -21.77
N SER A 183 -53.25 -39.58 -20.95
CA SER A 183 -54.51 -39.65 -20.19
C SER A 183 -55.73 -39.32 -21.06
N ILE A 184 -55.63 -38.30 -21.93
CA ILE A 184 -56.64 -37.97 -22.93
C ILE A 184 -56.87 -39.15 -23.89
N GLU A 185 -55.82 -39.84 -24.32
CA GLU A 185 -55.96 -41.06 -25.13
C GLU A 185 -56.65 -42.21 -24.39
N ARG A 186 -56.39 -42.39 -23.09
CA ARG A 186 -57.10 -43.39 -22.26
C ARG A 186 -58.59 -43.06 -22.17
N HIS A 187 -58.94 -41.85 -21.74
CA HIS A 187 -60.34 -41.41 -21.69
C HIS A 187 -61.04 -41.46 -23.07
N ARG A 188 -60.32 -41.21 -24.17
CA ARG A 188 -60.89 -41.32 -25.52
C ARG A 188 -61.22 -42.77 -25.90
N ARG A 189 -60.42 -43.76 -25.44
CA ARG A 189 -60.71 -45.20 -25.59
C ARG A 189 -61.90 -45.59 -24.71
N GLU A 190 -61.88 -45.22 -23.43
CA GLU A 190 -62.98 -45.44 -22.48
C GLU A 190 -64.32 -44.86 -22.99
N CYS A 191 -64.33 -43.65 -23.56
CA CYS A 191 -65.51 -43.07 -24.18
C CYS A 191 -65.98 -43.85 -25.43
N SER A 192 -65.05 -44.41 -26.22
CA SER A 192 -65.41 -45.23 -27.38
C SER A 192 -66.03 -46.58 -26.97
N GLU A 193 -65.50 -47.21 -25.92
CA GLU A 193 -66.02 -48.45 -25.32
C GLU A 193 -67.38 -48.22 -24.61
N ALA A 194 -67.53 -47.07 -23.95
CA ALA A 194 -68.83 -46.62 -23.41
C ALA A 194 -69.86 -46.37 -24.53
N SER A 195 -69.42 -45.90 -25.71
CA SER A 195 -70.31 -45.69 -26.86
C SER A 195 -70.73 -47.00 -27.53
N SER A 196 -69.81 -47.97 -27.71
CA SER A 196 -70.13 -49.26 -28.31
C SER A 196 -71.08 -50.06 -27.41
N THR A 197 -70.81 -50.11 -26.11
CA THR A 197 -71.71 -50.77 -25.13
C THR A 197 -73.06 -50.05 -24.99
N ALA A 198 -73.15 -48.74 -25.28
CA ALA A 198 -74.42 -48.04 -25.38
C ALA A 198 -75.20 -48.41 -26.67
N GLU A 199 -74.52 -48.58 -27.80
CA GLU A 199 -75.14 -49.05 -29.06
C GLU A 199 -75.60 -50.51 -28.96
N GLU A 200 -74.85 -51.39 -28.29
CA GLU A 200 -75.27 -52.77 -27.99
C GLU A 200 -76.54 -52.79 -27.14
N ARG A 201 -76.59 -52.02 -26.04
CA ARG A 201 -77.79 -51.89 -25.19
C ARG A 201 -78.99 -51.33 -25.96
N LYS A 202 -78.77 -50.40 -26.88
CA LYS A 202 -79.78 -49.84 -27.78
C LYS A 202 -80.30 -50.90 -28.77
N HIS A 203 -79.44 -51.77 -29.31
CA HIS A 203 -79.85 -52.92 -30.12
C HIS A 203 -80.64 -53.97 -29.31
N GLN A 204 -80.21 -54.29 -28.08
CA GLN A 204 -80.92 -55.19 -27.18
C GLN A 204 -82.32 -54.65 -26.78
N ALA A 205 -82.43 -53.34 -26.52
CA ALA A 205 -83.72 -52.69 -26.27
C ALA A 205 -84.65 -52.74 -27.50
N LEU A 206 -84.10 -52.61 -28.71
CA LEU A 206 -84.87 -52.71 -29.96
C LEU A 206 -85.32 -54.15 -30.27
N SER A 207 -84.52 -55.17 -29.99
CA SER A 207 -84.95 -56.57 -30.15
C SER A 207 -86.03 -56.94 -29.12
N ALA A 208 -85.84 -56.60 -27.85
CA ALA A 208 -86.85 -56.78 -26.81
C ALA A 208 -88.19 -56.10 -27.17
N ARG A 209 -88.15 -54.86 -27.69
CA ARG A 209 -89.34 -54.14 -28.15
C ARG A 209 -90.04 -54.82 -29.35
N ARG A 210 -89.30 -55.47 -30.26
CA ARG A 210 -89.87 -56.28 -31.36
C ARG A 210 -90.56 -57.54 -30.83
N HIS A 211 -89.93 -58.28 -29.91
CA HIS A 211 -90.54 -59.46 -29.29
C HIS A 211 -91.81 -59.11 -28.48
N LEU A 212 -91.81 -57.98 -27.77
CA LEU A 212 -92.97 -57.52 -27.01
C LEU A 212 -94.14 -57.13 -27.94
N ALA A 213 -93.86 -56.56 -29.12
CA ALA A 213 -94.87 -56.32 -30.16
C ALA A 213 -95.44 -57.63 -30.74
N GLN A 214 -94.58 -58.62 -31.05
CA GLN A 214 -95.00 -59.96 -31.53
C GLN A 214 -95.90 -60.67 -30.50
N PHE A 215 -95.54 -60.61 -29.22
CA PHE A 215 -96.36 -61.14 -28.12
C PHE A 215 -97.74 -60.50 -28.11
N LYS A 216 -97.82 -59.15 -28.15
CA LYS A 216 -99.09 -58.40 -28.15
C LYS A 216 -99.98 -58.73 -29.35
N SER A 217 -99.42 -58.90 -30.56
CA SER A 217 -100.22 -59.37 -31.71
C SER A 217 -100.72 -60.81 -31.53
N SER A 218 -99.93 -61.69 -30.91
CA SER A 218 -100.32 -63.08 -30.67
C SER A 218 -101.43 -63.21 -29.62
N THR A 219 -101.48 -62.34 -28.60
CA THR A 219 -102.55 -62.32 -27.60
C THR A 219 -103.84 -61.76 -28.18
N LEU A 220 -103.77 -60.65 -28.93
CA LEU A 220 -104.93 -60.07 -29.62
C LEU A 220 -105.58 -61.07 -30.60
N ALA A 221 -104.78 -61.83 -31.35
CA ALA A 221 -105.28 -62.88 -32.23
C ALA A 221 -106.00 -64.01 -31.45
N LYS A 222 -105.46 -64.42 -30.29
CA LYS A 222 -106.07 -65.43 -29.41
C LYS A 222 -107.38 -64.96 -28.78
N GLU A 223 -107.48 -63.69 -28.42
CA GLU A 223 -108.71 -63.09 -27.86
C GLU A 223 -109.80 -62.93 -28.92
N GLN A 224 -109.46 -62.48 -30.14
CA GLN A 224 -110.39 -62.43 -31.26
C GLN A 224 -110.89 -63.82 -31.67
N ALA A 225 -110.04 -64.86 -31.59
CA ALA A 225 -110.45 -66.25 -31.79
C ALA A 225 -111.45 -66.71 -30.71
N ARG A 226 -111.18 -66.41 -29.43
CA ARG A 226 -112.10 -66.72 -28.31
C ARG A 226 -113.46 -66.06 -28.46
N MET A 227 -113.54 -64.77 -28.84
CA MET A 227 -114.83 -64.11 -29.10
C MET A 227 -115.63 -64.81 -30.22
N ARG A 228 -114.96 -65.21 -31.31
CA ARG A 228 -115.61 -65.93 -32.42
C ARG A 228 -116.09 -67.34 -32.03
N GLN A 229 -115.44 -68.00 -31.05
CA GLN A 229 -115.94 -69.24 -30.45
C GLN A 229 -117.18 -68.98 -29.56
N LEU A 230 -117.12 -67.97 -28.69
CA LEU A 230 -118.21 -67.62 -27.76
C LEU A 230 -119.52 -67.30 -28.49
N LEU A 231 -119.47 -66.50 -29.56
CA LEU A 231 -120.65 -66.18 -30.38
C LEU A 231 -121.28 -67.42 -31.04
N ARG A 232 -120.45 -68.38 -31.51
CA ARG A 232 -120.94 -69.65 -32.08
C ARG A 232 -121.56 -70.56 -31.02
N GLN A 233 -120.96 -70.63 -29.83
CA GLN A 233 -121.51 -71.40 -28.71
C GLN A 233 -122.86 -70.84 -28.25
N GLN A 234 -123.00 -69.52 -28.14
CA GLN A 234 -124.27 -68.89 -27.75
C GLN A 234 -125.41 -69.18 -28.75
N GLN A 235 -125.11 -69.15 -30.06
CA GLN A 235 -126.08 -69.52 -31.10
C GLN A 235 -126.50 -71.00 -31.04
N GLN A 236 -125.57 -71.91 -30.74
CA GLN A 236 -125.87 -73.35 -30.64
C GLN A 236 -126.59 -73.73 -29.34
N GLN A 237 -126.33 -73.01 -28.23
CA GLN A 237 -126.98 -73.27 -26.94
C GLN A 237 -128.48 -72.93 -26.91
N GLN A 238 -128.98 -72.10 -27.83
CA GLN A 238 -130.42 -71.81 -27.94
C GLN A 238 -131.26 -72.96 -28.56
N LEU A 239 -130.64 -73.92 -29.25
CA LEU A 239 -131.35 -74.98 -29.99
C LEU A 239 -131.26 -76.38 -29.38
N ALA A 240 -130.39 -76.60 -28.38
CA ALA A 240 -130.02 -77.94 -27.90
C ALA A 240 -130.23 -78.16 -26.38
N ALA A 241 -131.16 -77.41 -25.77
CA ALA A 241 -131.39 -77.42 -24.31
C ALA A 241 -132.84 -77.72 -23.87
N GLN A 242 -133.71 -78.20 -24.77
CA GLN A 242 -134.75 -79.13 -24.34
C GLN A 242 -134.12 -80.53 -24.17
N GLN A 243 -134.60 -81.32 -23.20
CA GLN A 243 -134.24 -82.74 -22.97
C GLN A 243 -132.85 -83.06 -22.38
N GLN A 244 -132.59 -82.51 -21.19
CA GLN A 244 -132.29 -83.26 -19.94
C GLN A 244 -131.10 -84.26 -19.76
N LEU A 245 -130.44 -84.08 -18.59
CA LEU A 245 -129.93 -85.10 -17.62
C LEU A 245 -128.64 -85.93 -17.89
N ARG A 246 -127.50 -85.50 -17.29
CA ARG A 246 -126.73 -86.16 -16.18
C ARG A 246 -125.39 -85.42 -15.87
N SER A 247 -124.60 -85.90 -14.89
CA SER A 247 -123.53 -85.18 -14.15
C SER A 247 -122.15 -85.92 -14.11
N PRO A 248 -121.20 -85.65 -13.17
CA PRO A 248 -120.12 -84.64 -13.07
C PRO A 248 -118.70 -85.30 -13.22
N PRO A 249 -117.55 -84.99 -12.53
CA PRO A 249 -117.02 -83.83 -11.75
C PRO A 249 -115.52 -83.41 -12.04
N ALA A 250 -114.93 -82.51 -11.20
CA ALA A 250 -113.50 -82.45 -10.75
C ALA A 250 -112.34 -82.06 -11.74
N ALA A 251 -111.12 -81.63 -11.35
CA ALA A 251 -110.57 -80.89 -10.16
C ALA A 251 -109.05 -80.51 -10.31
N GLN A 252 -108.57 -79.43 -9.64
CA GLN A 252 -107.18 -79.18 -9.11
C GLN A 252 -105.97 -79.08 -10.13
N PHE A 253 -104.72 -78.62 -9.85
CA PHE A 253 -104.02 -78.01 -8.69
C PHE A 253 -102.77 -77.13 -9.08
N GLU A 254 -102.34 -76.25 -8.16
CA GLU A 254 -100.99 -75.73 -7.71
C GLU A 254 -99.63 -75.95 -8.47
N ALA A 255 -98.47 -75.29 -8.17
CA ALA A 255 -98.09 -73.97 -7.57
C ALA A 255 -96.54 -73.74 -7.49
N ARG A 256 -96.09 -72.46 -7.39
CA ARG A 256 -94.80 -71.94 -6.78
C ARG A 256 -93.44 -72.49 -7.34
N THR A 257 -92.21 -72.07 -6.94
CA THR A 257 -91.72 -71.15 -5.87
C THR A 257 -90.66 -70.10 -6.35
N GLN A 258 -89.51 -69.88 -5.65
CA GLN A 258 -88.76 -68.59 -5.58
C GLN A 258 -87.35 -68.75 -4.90
N VAL A 259 -86.55 -67.66 -4.76
CA VAL A 259 -85.38 -67.40 -3.81
C VAL A 259 -83.93 -67.75 -4.28
N GLN A 260 -82.78 -67.14 -3.84
CA GLN A 260 -82.32 -65.73 -3.58
C GLN A 260 -80.73 -65.65 -3.37
N PRO A 261 -79.98 -64.74 -2.61
CA PRO A 261 -78.65 -64.20 -3.07
C PRO A 261 -77.24 -64.50 -2.35
N PRO A 262 -76.56 -63.64 -1.51
CA PRO A 262 -75.26 -62.97 -1.91
C PRO A 262 -73.85 -63.17 -1.19
N PRO A 263 -73.28 -62.34 -0.25
CA PRO A 263 -71.97 -61.63 -0.41
C PRO A 263 -70.97 -61.60 0.82
N ARG A 264 -70.03 -60.59 0.88
CA ARG A 264 -69.18 -60.04 2.01
C ARG A 264 -67.65 -60.29 1.91
N GLN A 265 -66.66 -59.46 2.35
CA GLN A 265 -66.39 -58.44 3.42
C GLN A 265 -65.84 -59.02 4.76
N ALA A 266 -64.85 -58.45 5.49
CA ALA A 266 -63.84 -57.37 5.30
C ALA A 266 -62.80 -57.33 6.49
N GLU A 267 -61.90 -56.30 6.55
CA GLU A 267 -61.12 -55.82 7.76
C GLU A 267 -59.92 -56.70 8.29
N THR A 268 -58.93 -56.30 9.14
CA THR A 268 -58.34 -55.01 9.69
C THR A 268 -56.93 -55.23 10.34
N PHE A 269 -56.27 -54.13 10.79
CA PHE A 269 -55.46 -53.97 12.05
C PHE A 269 -53.90 -53.94 12.08
N ALA A 270 -53.40 -53.29 13.15
CA ALA A 270 -52.03 -53.20 13.72
C ALA A 270 -51.06 -52.10 13.21
N GLY A 271 -50.11 -51.68 14.07
CA GLY A 271 -49.29 -50.46 13.90
C GLY A 271 -47.89 -50.47 14.56
N PRO A 272 -47.42 -49.36 15.19
CA PRO A 272 -46.03 -48.85 15.07
C PRO A 272 -45.19 -49.06 16.37
N PRO A 273 -44.02 -48.41 16.69
CA PRO A 273 -43.39 -47.23 16.06
C PRO A 273 -41.84 -47.14 16.06
N ALA A 274 -41.33 -45.94 15.69
CA ALA A 274 -40.24 -45.17 16.33
C ALA A 274 -39.22 -44.58 15.33
N GLY A 275 -38.82 -43.33 15.57
CA GLY A 275 -37.74 -42.64 14.85
C GLY A 275 -36.63 -42.19 15.80
N ALA A 276 -35.53 -41.67 15.25
CA ALA A 276 -34.38 -41.21 16.03
C ALA A 276 -33.96 -39.78 15.65
N VAL A 277 -33.99 -38.87 16.63
CA VAL A 277 -33.48 -37.49 16.51
C VAL A 277 -31.96 -37.50 16.66
N ARG A 278 -31.25 -36.76 15.81
CA ARG A 278 -29.77 -36.65 15.87
C ARG A 278 -29.37 -35.57 16.88
N SER A 279 -28.62 -35.95 17.91
CA SER A 279 -28.01 -35.00 18.85
C SER A 279 -26.65 -34.51 18.35
N THR A 280 -26.32 -33.24 18.62
CA THR A 280 -25.10 -32.57 18.14
C THR A 280 -23.80 -33.22 18.64
N GLY A 281 -23.81 -33.81 19.84
CA GLY A 281 -22.64 -34.51 20.41
C GLY A 281 -22.16 -35.68 19.57
N ALA A 282 -23.06 -36.47 19.00
CA ALA A 282 -22.71 -37.65 18.20
C ALA A 282 -21.99 -37.29 16.87
N GLU A 283 -22.28 -36.11 16.29
CA GLU A 283 -21.54 -35.63 15.10
C GLU A 283 -20.14 -35.14 15.48
N VAL A 284 -19.98 -34.51 16.65
CA VAL A 284 -18.67 -34.03 17.15
C VAL A 284 -17.69 -35.18 17.39
N GLU A 285 -18.11 -36.28 18.01
CA GLU A 285 -17.23 -37.44 18.22
C GLU A 285 -16.83 -38.12 16.90
N ARG A 286 -17.78 -38.29 15.97
CA ARG A 286 -17.49 -38.84 14.64
C ARG A 286 -16.46 -37.99 13.89
N LEU A 287 -16.55 -36.67 13.96
CA LEU A 287 -15.59 -35.76 13.32
C LEU A 287 -14.20 -35.83 13.98
N ARG A 288 -14.12 -35.94 15.32
CA ARG A 288 -12.85 -36.15 16.04
C ARG A 288 -12.17 -37.45 15.62
N LEU A 289 -12.90 -38.57 15.63
CA LEU A 289 -12.39 -39.87 15.18
C LEU A 289 -11.91 -39.83 13.72
N THR A 290 -12.59 -39.08 12.85
CA THR A 290 -12.19 -38.91 11.44
C THR A 290 -10.88 -38.11 11.31
N ARG A 291 -10.76 -36.97 12.03
CA ARG A 291 -9.53 -36.17 12.06
C ARG A 291 -8.35 -36.99 12.58
N ASP A 292 -8.53 -37.66 13.71
CA ASP A 292 -7.46 -38.39 14.40
C ASP A 292 -7.05 -39.65 13.61
N GLY A 293 -7.96 -40.24 12.84
CA GLY A 293 -7.64 -41.29 11.87
C GLY A 293 -6.81 -40.79 10.68
N LEU A 294 -7.09 -39.58 10.17
CA LEU A 294 -6.31 -38.97 9.09
C LEU A 294 -4.88 -38.63 9.56
N LEU A 295 -4.71 -38.05 10.74
CA LEU A 295 -3.37 -37.77 11.29
C LEU A 295 -2.59 -39.06 11.58
N LYS A 296 -3.24 -40.10 12.14
CA LYS A 296 -2.63 -41.42 12.36
C LYS A 296 -2.30 -42.19 11.07
N SER A 297 -2.81 -41.77 9.91
CA SER A 297 -2.46 -42.39 8.63
C SER A 297 -1.05 -42.00 8.13
N GLY A 298 -0.47 -40.92 8.66
CA GLY A 298 0.81 -40.36 8.19
C GLY A 298 0.75 -39.70 6.81
N VAL A 299 -0.39 -39.70 6.13
CA VAL A 299 -0.61 -39.05 4.83
C VAL A 299 -0.89 -37.55 4.96
N TYR A 300 -1.35 -37.12 6.15
CA TYR A 300 -1.68 -35.72 6.45
C TYR A 300 -1.02 -35.27 7.76
N GLY A 301 -0.41 -34.09 7.75
CA GLY A 301 0.12 -33.41 8.94
C GLY A 301 -0.94 -32.62 9.71
N GLU A 302 -0.59 -32.07 10.86
CA GLU A 302 -1.53 -31.28 11.68
C GLU A 302 -1.95 -29.96 11.01
N ASP A 303 -1.04 -29.35 10.24
CA ASP A 303 -1.28 -28.12 9.47
C ASP A 303 -2.02 -28.33 8.14
N ASP A 304 -2.30 -29.58 7.75
CA ASP A 304 -2.96 -29.86 6.47
C ASP A 304 -4.40 -29.36 6.44
N ARG A 305 -4.80 -28.81 5.29
CA ARG A 305 -6.10 -28.15 5.09
C ARG A 305 -7.30 -29.01 5.49
N VAL A 306 -7.21 -30.34 5.39
CA VAL A 306 -8.31 -31.26 5.74
C VAL A 306 -8.41 -31.47 7.27
N PRO A 307 -7.36 -31.90 7.99
CA PRO A 307 -7.33 -31.86 9.46
C PRO A 307 -7.72 -30.51 10.08
N VAL A 308 -7.21 -29.39 9.55
CA VAL A 308 -7.53 -28.04 10.04
C VAL A 308 -9.03 -27.72 9.87
N MET A 309 -9.61 -27.95 8.68
CA MET A 309 -11.05 -27.75 8.45
C MET A 309 -11.94 -28.63 9.35
N LEU A 310 -11.50 -29.86 9.65
CA LEU A 310 -12.19 -30.73 10.61
C LEU A 310 -12.10 -30.19 12.04
N ALA A 311 -10.92 -29.75 12.49
CA ALA A 311 -10.70 -29.15 13.80
C ALA A 311 -11.53 -27.86 13.98
N GLU A 312 -11.64 -27.03 12.94
CA GLU A 312 -12.54 -25.89 12.91
C GLU A 312 -14.01 -26.29 13.02
N LYS A 313 -14.48 -27.25 12.22
CA LYS A 313 -15.89 -27.70 12.26
C LYS A 313 -16.25 -28.29 13.63
N ILE A 314 -15.36 -29.10 14.22
CA ILE A 314 -15.46 -29.59 15.61
C ILE A 314 -15.58 -28.41 16.58
N SER A 315 -14.74 -27.39 16.44
CA SER A 315 -14.71 -26.22 17.33
C SER A 315 -15.92 -25.28 17.16
N ARG A 316 -16.55 -25.24 15.97
CA ARG A 316 -17.81 -24.52 15.73
C ARG A 316 -18.99 -25.29 16.33
N LEU A 317 -19.10 -26.59 16.08
CA LEU A 317 -20.16 -27.45 16.64
C LEU A 317 -20.09 -27.56 18.17
N THR A 318 -18.90 -27.69 18.75
CA THR A 318 -18.71 -27.74 20.22
C THR A 318 -19.13 -26.42 20.87
N ARG A 319 -18.82 -25.26 20.25
CA ARG A 319 -19.28 -23.95 20.74
C ARG A 319 -20.80 -23.83 20.63
N SER A 320 -21.39 -24.23 19.50
CA SER A 320 -22.85 -24.22 19.31
C SER A 320 -23.60 -25.08 20.35
N ALA A 321 -23.05 -26.25 20.70
CA ALA A 321 -23.61 -27.11 21.75
C ALA A 321 -23.48 -26.53 23.18
N LEU A 322 -22.54 -25.61 23.40
CA LEU A 322 -22.36 -24.91 24.69
C LEU A 322 -23.18 -23.61 24.80
N THR A 323 -23.67 -23.06 23.69
CA THR A 323 -24.41 -21.77 23.67
C THR A 323 -25.93 -21.88 23.71
N GLY A 324 -26.49 -23.10 23.69
CA GLY A 324 -27.83 -23.39 24.22
C GLY A 324 -29.02 -22.63 23.62
N THR A 325 -29.28 -22.83 22.32
CA THR A 325 -30.57 -22.50 21.66
C THR A 325 -31.10 -23.74 20.93
#